data_AF-A0A7S3BWG7-F1
#
_entry.id   AF-A0A7S3BWG7-F1
#
_cell.length_a   1.000
_cell.length_b   1.000
_cell.length_c   1.000
_cell.angle_alpha   90.00
_cell.angle_beta   90.00
_cell.angle_gamma   90.00
#
_symmetry.space_group_name_H-M   'P 1'
#
loop_
_entity.id
_entity.type
_entity.pdbx_description
1 polymer ?
#
loop_
_entity_poly.entity_id
_entity_poly.type
_entity_poly.pdbx_seq_one_letter_code
_entity_poly.pdbx_strand_id
1 'polypeptide(L)'
;AYYDTAALVRELVSSLDETGGGEEAKLKGVLKEQLPFLTAEMAEDSVVNTDDGWLVEGHDFVGCRVTRVFDEYGIVSNGEITRWLPADEEQGDGALFHVVHDGDGDEEDLEEEEAVAAIAL
;
A
#
# COMPACT_ATOMS: atom_id res chain seq x y z
N ALA A 1 12.02 7.60 -6.13
CA ALA A 1 10.72 8.21 -6.43
C ALA A 1 9.87 7.12 -7.03
N TYR A 2 8.82 6.72 -6.30
CA TYR A 2 7.86 5.73 -6.79
C TYR A 2 6.86 6.46 -7.72
N TYR A 3 6.44 5.82 -8.81
CA TYR A 3 5.56 6.43 -9.82
C TYR A 3 4.16 5.84 -9.71
N ASP A 4 3.58 5.95 -8.51
CA ASP A 4 2.37 5.18 -8.16
C ASP A 4 1.07 5.86 -8.60
N THR A 5 1.17 7.02 -9.27
CA THR A 5 0.01 7.74 -9.79
C THR A 5 0.18 8.08 -11.26
N ALA A 6 -0.94 8.10 -11.98
CA ALA A 6 -0.98 8.54 -13.37
C ALA A 6 -0.44 9.97 -13.56
N ALA A 7 -0.52 10.82 -12.52
CA ALA A 7 0.03 12.17 -12.52
C ALA A 7 1.57 12.16 -12.52
N LEU A 8 2.19 11.36 -11.66
CA LEU A 8 3.66 11.22 -11.59
C LEU A 8 4.23 10.58 -12.86
N VAL A 9 3.52 9.63 -13.47
CA VAL A 9 3.93 9.04 -14.77
C VAL A 9 3.84 10.08 -15.89
N ARG A 10 2.80 10.91 -15.92
CA ARG A 10 2.70 12.02 -16.89
C ARG A 10 3.81 13.05 -16.70
N GLU A 11 4.15 13.36 -15.45
CA GLU A 11 5.25 14.26 -15.11
C GLU A 11 6.60 13.69 -15.57
N LEU A 12 6.85 12.40 -15.35
CA LEU A 12 8.03 11.71 -15.85
C LEU A 12 8.16 11.81 -17.37
N VAL A 13 7.09 11.46 -18.11
CA VAL A 13 7.08 11.54 -19.59
C VAL A 13 7.28 12.98 -20.09
N SER A 14 6.80 13.97 -19.32
CA SER A 14 7.04 15.38 -19.61
C SER A 14 8.46 15.84 -19.28
N SER A 15 9.10 15.24 -18.27
CA SER A 15 10.46 15.56 -17.82
C SER A 15 11.57 14.92 -18.65
N LEU A 16 11.27 13.84 -19.39
CA LEU A 16 12.18 13.26 -20.38
C LEU A 16 12.42 14.31 -21.47
N ASP A 17 13.60 14.90 -21.47
CA ASP A 17 13.90 16.06 -22.29
C ASP A 17 14.40 15.61 -23.68
N GLU A 18 14.14 16.40 -24.71
CA GLU A 18 14.57 16.09 -26.09
C GLU A 18 16.11 16.20 -26.28
N THR A 19 16.84 16.51 -25.19
CA THR A 19 18.29 16.67 -25.16
C THR A 19 19.07 15.37 -24.94
N GLY A 20 18.40 14.30 -24.51
CA GLY A 20 18.98 12.96 -24.53
C GLY A 20 19.15 12.49 -25.96
N GLY A 21 20.34 12.00 -26.33
CA GLY A 21 20.62 11.44 -27.65
C GLY A 21 19.53 10.46 -28.09
N GLY A 22 19.41 10.20 -29.40
CA GLY A 22 18.22 9.64 -30.07
C GLY A 22 17.61 8.32 -29.55
N GLU A 23 18.17 7.70 -28.51
CA GLU A 23 17.56 6.62 -27.74
C GLU A 23 16.52 7.14 -26.73
N GLU A 24 16.74 8.30 -26.08
CA GLU A 24 15.80 8.91 -25.13
C GLU A 24 14.57 9.46 -25.84
N ALA A 25 14.74 10.07 -27.02
CA ALA A 25 13.64 10.50 -27.88
C ALA A 25 12.76 9.33 -28.35
N LYS A 26 13.36 8.15 -28.63
CA LYS A 26 12.62 6.93 -28.95
C LYS A 26 11.86 6.41 -27.75
N LEU A 27 12.49 6.38 -26.59
CA LEU A 27 11.86 5.94 -25.34
C LEU A 27 10.68 6.85 -24.99
N LYS A 28 10.81 8.17 -25.13
CA LYS A 28 9.72 9.14 -24.96
C LYS A 28 8.56 8.90 -25.93
N GLY A 29 8.87 8.57 -27.20
CA GLY A 29 7.86 8.23 -28.20
C GLY A 29 7.04 7.00 -27.82
N VAL A 30 7.72 5.91 -27.44
CA VAL A 30 7.09 4.66 -27.00
C VAL A 30 6.27 4.88 -25.73
N LEU A 31 6.81 5.59 -24.74
CA LEU A 31 6.10 5.91 -23.50
C LEU A 31 4.85 6.75 -23.75
N LYS A 32 4.88 7.71 -24.68
CA LYS A 32 3.69 8.50 -25.07
C LYS A 32 2.61 7.63 -25.72
N GLU A 33 2.99 6.66 -26.54
CA GLU A 33 2.06 5.75 -27.20
C GLU A 33 1.43 4.77 -26.21
N GLN A 34 2.20 4.33 -25.21
CA GLN A 34 1.75 3.39 -24.17
C GLN A 34 1.10 4.10 -22.96
N LEU A 35 1.22 5.43 -22.84
CA LEU A 35 0.64 6.23 -21.76
C LEU A 35 -0.87 6.02 -21.54
N PRO A 36 -1.72 5.88 -22.57
CA PRO A 36 -3.14 5.62 -22.38
C PRO A 36 -3.42 4.29 -21.69
N PHE A 37 -2.59 3.27 -21.92
CA PHE A 37 -2.73 1.94 -21.31
C PHE A 37 -2.20 1.94 -19.87
N LEU A 38 -1.01 2.51 -19.66
CA LEU A 38 -0.39 2.66 -18.33
C LEU A 38 -1.27 3.47 -17.38
N THR A 39 -1.85 4.57 -17.88
CA THR A 39 -2.72 5.42 -17.05
C THR A 39 -4.14 4.88 -16.89
N ALA A 40 -4.59 3.98 -17.77
CA ALA A 40 -5.87 3.28 -17.60
C ALA A 40 -5.78 2.20 -16.52
N GLU A 41 -4.74 1.36 -16.54
CA GLU A 41 -4.50 0.39 -15.46
C GLU A 41 -4.30 1.08 -14.10
N MET A 42 -3.49 2.15 -14.05
CA MET A 42 -3.29 2.89 -12.81
C MET A 42 -4.52 3.69 -12.37
N ALA A 43 -5.50 3.95 -13.24
CA ALA A 43 -6.75 4.58 -12.81
C ALA A 43 -7.74 3.55 -12.23
N GLU A 44 -7.57 2.27 -12.54
CA GLU A 44 -8.35 1.17 -11.96
C GLU A 44 -7.71 0.61 -10.68
N ASP A 45 -6.37 0.68 -10.55
CA ASP A 45 -5.64 0.10 -9.40
C ASP A 45 -4.99 1.14 -8.46
N SER A 46 -5.06 2.44 -8.75
CA SER A 46 -4.66 3.51 -7.81
C SER A 46 -5.83 3.98 -6.97
N VAL A 47 -6.48 3.08 -6.24
CA VAL A 47 -7.14 3.48 -5.00
C VAL A 47 -6.05 3.77 -3.96
N VAL A 48 -5.51 4.98 -4.00
CA VAL A 48 -4.99 5.61 -2.79
C VAL A 48 -6.18 5.83 -1.86
N ASN A 49 -6.60 4.76 -1.17
CA ASN A 49 -7.68 4.76 -0.21
C ASN A 49 -7.20 5.54 1.02
N THR A 50 -7.34 6.86 0.96
CA THR A 50 -6.67 7.76 1.89
C THR A 50 -7.45 8.02 3.18
N ASP A 51 -8.70 7.54 3.31
CA ASP A 51 -9.52 7.39 4.54
C ASP A 51 -11.03 7.39 4.14
N ASP A 52 -11.66 6.24 3.85
CA ASP A 52 -13.15 6.22 3.70
C ASP A 52 -13.87 5.22 4.63
N GLY A 53 -13.14 4.52 5.50
CA GLY A 53 -13.75 3.57 6.44
C GLY A 53 -12.86 3.10 7.59
N TRP A 54 -11.58 3.50 7.64
CA TRP A 54 -10.69 3.13 8.72
C TRP A 54 -11.05 3.90 10.00
N LEU A 55 -11.21 3.16 11.08
CA LEU A 55 -11.62 3.67 12.38
C LEU A 55 -10.46 3.54 13.36
N VAL A 56 -10.21 4.62 14.11
CA VAL A 56 -9.19 4.66 15.17
C VAL A 56 -9.72 4.23 16.54
N GLU A 57 -11.01 3.89 16.61
CA GLU A 57 -11.70 3.49 17.83
C GLU A 57 -12.88 2.57 17.49
N GLY A 58 -13.43 1.87 18.48
CA GLY A 58 -14.62 1.02 18.32
C GLY A 58 -14.36 -0.47 18.12
N HIS A 59 -13.10 -0.90 17.98
CA HIS A 59 -12.71 -2.32 18.05
C HIS A 59 -11.75 -2.56 19.20
N ASP A 60 -11.91 -3.68 19.90
CA ASP A 60 -11.13 -4.04 21.10
C ASP A 60 -9.64 -4.29 20.82
N PHE A 61 -9.27 -4.38 19.54
CA PHE A 61 -7.88 -4.64 19.11
C PHE A 61 -7.10 -3.35 18.86
N VAL A 62 -7.76 -2.20 18.70
CA VAL A 62 -7.05 -0.93 18.52
C VAL A 62 -6.30 -0.60 19.82
N GLY A 63 -5.00 -0.33 19.70
CA GLY A 63 -4.08 -0.09 20.80
C GLY A 63 -3.51 -1.37 21.42
N CYS A 64 -3.87 -2.57 20.92
CA CYS A 64 -3.24 -3.80 21.35
C CYS A 64 -1.84 -3.94 20.76
N ARG A 65 -0.95 -4.50 21.58
CA ARG A 65 0.40 -4.87 21.18
C ARG A 65 0.35 -6.17 20.41
N VAL A 66 1.06 -6.22 19.30
CA VAL A 66 1.16 -7.39 18.43
C VAL A 66 2.62 -7.83 18.30
N THR A 67 2.80 -9.13 18.18
CA THR A 67 4.09 -9.75 17.88
C THR A 67 3.95 -10.68 16.67
N ARG A 68 4.63 -10.36 15.58
CA ARG A 68 4.70 -11.17 14.36
C ARG A 68 6.01 -11.96 14.34
N VAL A 69 5.92 -13.25 14.06
CA VAL A 69 7.09 -14.13 13.90
C VAL A 69 7.17 -14.55 12.44
N PHE A 70 8.23 -14.10 11.76
CA PHE A 70 8.50 -14.47 10.37
C PHE A 70 9.44 -15.67 10.36
N ASP A 71 8.87 -16.88 10.30
CA ASP A 71 9.60 -18.15 10.39
C ASP A 71 10.71 -18.30 9.33
N GLU A 72 10.52 -17.71 8.15
CA GLU A 72 11.49 -17.81 7.03
C GLU A 72 12.84 -17.15 7.38
N TYR A 73 12.82 -16.10 8.22
CA TYR A 73 14.01 -15.34 8.60
C TYR A 73 14.34 -15.41 10.10
N GLY A 74 13.48 -16.03 10.90
CA GLY A 74 13.60 -16.07 12.36
C GLY A 74 13.51 -14.68 13.01
N ILE A 75 12.81 -13.75 12.35
CA ILE A 75 12.67 -12.36 12.79
C ILE A 75 11.37 -12.25 13.57
N VAL A 76 11.46 -11.63 14.76
CA VAL A 76 10.29 -11.26 15.56
C VAL A 76 10.12 -9.76 15.44
N SER A 77 8.97 -9.33 14.95
CA SER A 77 8.61 -7.92 14.84
C SER A 77 7.51 -7.59 15.84
N ASN A 78 7.68 -6.50 16.58
CA ASN A 78 6.69 -6.02 17.54
C ASN A 78 6.08 -4.73 17.01
N GLY A 79 4.78 -4.58 17.20
CA GLY A 79 4.05 -3.40 16.78
C GLY A 79 2.80 -3.15 17.63
N GLU A 80 2.01 -2.19 17.16
CA GLU A 80 0.73 -1.81 17.74
C GLU A 80 -0.30 -1.64 16.63
N ILE A 81 -1.52 -2.13 16.87
CA ILE A 81 -2.66 -1.87 15.98
C ILE A 81 -3.14 -0.44 16.21
N THR A 82 -3.08 0.42 15.21
CA THR A 82 -3.43 1.85 15.36
C THR A 82 -4.81 2.21 14.79
N ARG A 83 -5.33 1.40 13.85
CA ARG A 83 -6.67 1.57 13.24
C ARG A 83 -7.19 0.24 12.69
N TRP A 84 -8.49 0.17 12.43
CA TRP A 84 -9.15 -1.01 11.86
C TRP A 84 -10.16 -0.61 10.78
N LEU A 85 -10.34 -1.47 9.78
CA LEU A 85 -11.35 -1.34 8.75
C LEU A 85 -12.45 -2.37 9.02
N PRO A 86 -13.72 -1.97 9.17
CA PRO A 86 -14.82 -2.91 9.29
C PRO A 86 -14.92 -3.83 8.08
N ALA A 87 -15.38 -5.06 8.31
CA ALA A 87 -15.67 -6.01 7.24
C ALA A 87 -16.71 -5.44 6.25
N ASP A 88 -16.53 -5.77 4.97
CA ASP A 88 -17.50 -5.50 3.92
C ASP A 88 -18.18 -6.82 3.50
N GLU A 89 -19.33 -7.11 4.13
CA GLU A 89 -20.10 -8.31 3.85
C GLU A 89 -20.67 -8.36 2.42
N GLU A 90 -20.86 -7.21 1.75
CA GLU A 90 -21.35 -7.17 0.37
C GLU A 90 -20.28 -7.62 -0.62
N GLN A 91 -19.02 -7.29 -0.36
CA GLN A 91 -17.87 -7.68 -1.17
C GLN A 91 -17.24 -9.00 -0.71
N GLY A 92 -17.58 -9.46 0.51
CA GLY A 92 -17.04 -10.68 1.10
C GLY A 92 -15.67 -10.49 1.74
N ASP A 93 -15.31 -9.25 2.04
CA ASP A 93 -14.02 -8.88 2.63
C ASP A 93 -14.13 -8.86 4.16
N GLY A 94 -13.18 -9.50 4.84
CA GLY A 94 -13.07 -9.49 6.30
C GLY A 94 -12.61 -8.15 6.85
N ALA A 95 -12.66 -8.00 8.18
CA ALA A 95 -12.09 -6.82 8.83
C ALA A 95 -10.56 -6.81 8.70
N LEU A 96 -9.98 -5.62 8.53
CA LEU A 96 -8.53 -5.43 8.45
C LEU A 96 -8.03 -4.60 9.63
N PHE A 97 -6.81 -4.89 10.10
CA PHE A 97 -6.20 -4.27 11.27
C PHE A 97 -4.82 -3.74 10.91
N HIS A 98 -4.68 -2.42 10.97
CA HIS A 98 -3.45 -1.75 10.59
C HIS A 98 -2.47 -1.70 11.76
N VAL A 99 -1.28 -2.25 11.57
CA VAL A 99 -0.19 -2.36 12.53
C VAL A 99 0.96 -1.45 12.14
N VAL A 100 1.50 -0.75 13.13
CA VAL A 100 2.77 -0.01 13.01
C VAL A 100 3.83 -0.70 13.86
N HIS A 101 4.96 -1.07 13.26
CA HIS A 101 6.06 -1.75 13.94
C HIS A 101 7.04 -0.78 14.62
N ASP A 102 7.51 -1.10 15.82
CA ASP A 102 8.29 -0.17 16.65
C ASP A 102 9.69 0.16 16.08
N GLY A 103 10.27 -0.75 15.30
CA GLY A 103 11.68 -0.72 14.94
C GLY A 103 12.00 0.26 13.81
N ASP A 104 11.34 0.06 12.68
CA ASP A 104 11.51 0.81 11.44
C ASP A 104 10.28 1.67 11.10
N GLY A 105 9.20 1.53 11.87
CA GLY A 105 7.93 2.18 11.57
C GLY A 105 7.21 1.55 10.38
N ASP A 106 7.58 0.31 10.01
CA ASP A 106 6.92 -0.38 8.91
C ASP A 106 5.45 -0.67 9.23
N GLU A 107 4.62 -0.53 8.21
CA GLU A 107 3.16 -0.61 8.30
C GLU A 107 2.67 -1.89 7.62
N GLU A 108 1.83 -2.66 8.31
CA GLU A 108 1.24 -3.91 7.80
C GLU A 108 -0.27 -3.91 8.11
N ASP A 109 -1.09 -4.41 7.19
CA ASP A 109 -2.51 -4.68 7.46
C ASP A 109 -2.71 -6.19 7.69
N LEU A 110 -3.35 -6.55 8.80
CA LEU A 110 -3.62 -7.92 9.21
C LEU A 110 -5.11 -8.26 9.08
N GLU A 111 -5.39 -9.50 8.70
CA GLU A 111 -6.73 -10.09 8.83
C GLU A 111 -7.06 -10.35 10.31
N GLU A 112 -8.35 -10.55 10.65
CA GLU A 112 -8.78 -10.74 12.03
C GLU A 112 -8.09 -11.94 12.71
N GLU A 113 -7.98 -13.07 12.03
CA GLU A 113 -7.33 -14.27 12.55
C GLU A 113 -5.83 -14.04 12.81
N GLU A 114 -5.17 -13.27 11.95
CA GLU A 114 -3.77 -12.90 12.10
C GLU A 114 -3.56 -11.94 13.27
N ALA A 115 -4.44 -10.94 13.42
CA ALA A 115 -4.42 -10.01 14.53
C ALA A 115 -4.63 -10.75 15.87
N VAL A 116 -5.59 -11.67 15.95
CA VAL A 116 -5.83 -12.50 17.14
C VAL A 116 -4.58 -13.32 17.50
N ALA A 117 -3.96 -13.95 16.51
CA ALA A 117 -2.75 -14.74 16.73
C ALA A 117 -1.58 -13.87 17.22
N ALA A 118 -1.43 -12.67 16.67
CA ALA A 118 -0.33 -11.76 17.01
C ALA A 118 -0.51 -11.08 18.38
N ILE A 119 -1.75 -10.82 18.82
CA ILE A 119 -2.05 -10.28 20.17
C ILE A 119 -1.83 -11.34 21.27
N ALA A 120 -2.01 -12.62 20.95
CA ALA A 120 -1.95 -13.71 21.92
C ALA A 120 -0.51 -14.20 22.25
N LEU A 121 0.52 -13.60 21.64
CA LEU A 121 1.94 -13.93 21.78
C LEU A 121 2.63 -13.14 22.91
#